data_AF-A0A7X9HI75-F1
#
_entry.id   AF-A0A7X9HI75-F1
#
_cell.length_a   1.000
_cell.length_b   1.000
_cell.length_c   1.000
_cell.angle_alpha   90.00
_cell.angle_beta   90.00
_cell.angle_gamma   90.00
#
_symmetry.space_group_name_H-M   'P 1'
#
loop_
_entity.id
_entity.type
_entity.pdbx_description
1 polymer ?
#
loop_
_entity_poly.entity_id
_entity_poly.type
_entity_poly.pdbx_seq_one_letter_code
_entity_poly.pdbx_strand_id
1 'polypeptide(L)'
;MSEIMTGLSFVIAGIHSNVFTNFTIVNALLFVYLAGALCFLIILFLTDAKYQLIPDKVVYTGIFFVLFSLIIIYAVDLYVYRQELLSDSFGKYLYQAGFWNQALVGYMKNIIFLLGSSFVISLFFFALIWITKGRGMGGGDVKLGFLIGLFNGLPLNFVAIFLGFLLGAVYSVVLVVLRKKSLRDTIAFGPFLILGSVIAFLWGQELVNWYIGVIR
;
A
#
# COMPACT_ATOMS: atom_id res chain seq x y z
N MET A 1 20.39 3.06 11.08
CA MET A 1 19.72 2.92 9.77
C MET A 1 18.21 2.96 9.91
N SER A 2 17.62 2.18 10.83
CA SER A 2 16.18 2.19 11.12
C SER A 2 15.63 3.59 11.44
N GLU A 3 16.32 4.38 12.27
CA GLU A 3 15.89 5.73 12.66
C GLU A 3 15.78 6.72 11.49
N ILE A 4 16.70 6.62 10.52
CA ILE A 4 16.68 7.46 9.32
C ILE A 4 15.50 7.07 8.42
N MET A 5 15.25 5.76 8.26
CA MET A 5 14.12 5.27 7.47
C MET A 5 12.78 5.66 8.09
N THR A 6 12.65 5.58 9.43
CA THR A 6 11.43 6.01 10.11
C THR A 6 11.26 7.52 10.01
N GLY A 7 12.32 8.32 10.22
CA GLY A 7 12.27 9.78 10.04
C GLY A 7 11.79 10.17 8.63
N LEU A 8 12.32 9.52 7.59
CA LEU A 8 11.92 9.75 6.21
C LEU A 8 10.46 9.35 5.95
N SER A 9 9.99 8.25 6.55
CA SER A 9 8.58 7.85 6.45
C SER A 9 7.61 8.86 7.07
N PHE A 10 7.97 9.50 8.19
CA PHE A 10 7.16 10.55 8.80
C PHE A 10 7.09 11.80 7.93
N VAL A 11 8.20 12.19 7.29
CA VAL A 11 8.21 13.32 6.35
C VAL A 11 7.31 13.02 5.15
N ILE A 12 7.44 11.83 4.56
CA ILE A 12 6.56 11.36 3.47
C ILE A 12 5.09 11.40 3.90
N ALA A 13 4.78 10.81 5.06
CA ALA A 13 3.42 10.79 5.58
C ALA A 13 2.86 12.21 5.78
N GLY A 14 3.69 13.13 6.29
CA GLY A 14 3.32 14.53 6.50
C GLY A 14 3.01 15.29 5.21
N ILE A 15 3.83 15.07 4.16
CA ILE A 15 3.61 15.68 2.84
C ILE A 15 2.32 15.13 2.21
N HIS A 16 2.16 13.80 2.17
CA HIS A 16 0.98 13.19 1.52
C HIS A 16 -0.33 13.40 2.29
N SER A 17 -0.28 13.56 3.61
CA SER A 17 -1.46 13.83 4.42
C SER A 17 -1.89 15.30 4.45
N ASN A 18 -1.07 16.22 3.93
CA ASN A 18 -1.30 17.67 3.99
C ASN A 18 -1.57 18.21 5.40
N VAL A 19 -1.13 17.52 6.46
CA VAL A 19 -1.38 17.91 7.86
C VAL A 19 -0.73 19.24 8.20
N PHE A 20 0.45 19.51 7.66
CA PHE A 20 1.20 20.74 7.94
C PHE A 20 0.62 21.97 7.22
N THR A 21 -0.09 21.77 6.11
CA THR A 21 -0.69 22.87 5.34
C THR A 21 -2.14 23.12 5.74
N ASN A 22 -2.93 22.06 5.93
CA ASN A 22 -4.35 22.13 6.28
C ASN A 22 -4.64 21.19 7.44
N PHE A 23 -4.68 21.73 8.65
CA PHE A 23 -4.97 20.92 9.83
C PHE A 23 -6.47 20.64 9.96
N THR A 24 -6.87 19.43 9.57
CA THR A 24 -8.22 18.88 9.81
C THR A 24 -8.10 17.54 10.54
N ILE A 25 -9.18 17.11 11.20
CA ILE A 25 -9.17 15.82 11.91
C ILE A 25 -8.96 14.64 10.93
N VAL A 26 -9.46 14.77 9.70
CA VAL A 26 -9.29 13.78 8.64
C VAL A 26 -7.83 13.71 8.20
N ASN A 27 -7.18 14.85 7.98
CA ASN A 27 -5.76 14.89 7.60
C ASN A 27 -4.88 14.34 8.73
N ALA A 28 -5.18 14.68 9.99
CA ALA A 28 -4.46 14.14 11.14
C ALA A 28 -4.57 12.61 11.24
N LEU A 29 -5.76 12.05 11.02
CA LEU A 29 -5.96 10.60 10.97
C LEU A 29 -5.24 9.96 9.78
N LEU A 30 -5.25 10.61 8.62
CA LEU A 30 -4.53 10.18 7.42
C LEU A 30 -3.01 10.13 7.67
N PHE A 31 -2.45 11.11 8.37
CA PHE A 31 -1.05 11.10 8.78
C PHE A 31 -0.72 9.91 9.68
N VAL A 32 -1.54 9.65 10.71
CA VAL A 32 -1.34 8.51 11.62
C VAL A 32 -1.42 7.19 10.86
N TYR A 33 -2.36 7.06 9.92
CA TYR A 33 -2.46 5.90 9.04
C TYR A 33 -1.19 5.70 8.21
N LEU A 34 -0.77 6.72 7.46
CA LEU A 34 0.40 6.63 6.57
C LEU A 34 1.68 6.35 7.35
N ALA A 35 1.91 7.07 8.45
CA ALA A 35 3.07 6.87 9.31
C ALA A 35 3.10 5.45 9.90
N GLY A 36 1.96 4.95 10.40
CA GLY A 36 1.86 3.60 10.93
C GLY A 36 2.06 2.53 9.86
N ALA A 37 1.42 2.66 8.70
CA ALA A 37 1.55 1.71 7.59
C ALA A 37 2.99 1.64 7.06
N LEU A 38 3.65 2.78 6.87
CA LEU A 38 5.05 2.83 6.46
C LEU A 38 5.98 2.23 7.52
N CYS A 39 5.71 2.44 8.82
CA CYS A 39 6.46 1.76 9.88
C CYS A 39 6.36 0.24 9.79
N PHE A 40 5.16 -0.32 9.56
CA PHE A 40 5.01 -1.77 9.37
C PHE A 40 5.77 -2.28 8.14
N LEU A 41 5.71 -1.53 7.03
CA LEU A 41 6.47 -1.87 5.82
C LEU A 41 7.98 -1.83 6.06
N ILE A 42 8.49 -0.84 6.82
CA ILE A 42 9.91 -0.76 7.19
C ILE A 42 10.32 -1.94 8.07
N ILE A 43 9.49 -2.32 9.06
CA ILE A 43 9.77 -3.48 9.92
C ILE A 43 9.87 -4.75 9.07
N LEU A 44 8.92 -4.96 8.15
CA LEU A 44 8.93 -6.11 7.25
C LEU A 44 10.15 -6.09 6.31
N PHE A 45 10.48 -4.92 5.75
CA PHE A 45 11.67 -4.74 4.92
C PHE A 45 12.96 -5.09 5.66
N LEU A 46 13.14 -4.55 6.87
CA LEU A 46 14.34 -4.81 7.68
C LEU A 46 14.41 -6.26 8.15
N THR A 47 13.28 -6.86 8.51
CA THR A 47 13.24 -8.25 8.97
C THR A 47 13.58 -9.19 7.82
N ASP A 48 13.00 -8.98 6.64
CA ASP A 48 13.23 -9.85 5.49
C ASP A 48 14.62 -9.64 4.88
N ALA A 49 15.12 -8.39 4.83
CA ALA A 49 16.49 -8.12 4.38
C ALA A 49 17.56 -8.76 5.29
N LYS A 50 17.30 -8.86 6.59
CA LYS A 50 18.26 -9.40 7.57
C LYS A 50 18.12 -10.91 7.80
N TYR A 51 16.89 -11.41 7.91
CA TYR A 51 16.60 -12.78 8.32
C TYR A 51 15.98 -13.63 7.20
N GLN A 52 15.65 -13.05 6.04
CA GLN A 52 14.99 -13.73 4.91
C GLN A 52 13.70 -14.46 5.33
N LEU A 53 13.02 -13.89 6.33
CA LEU A 53 11.81 -14.43 6.92
C LEU A 53 10.79 -13.30 7.04
N ILE A 54 9.56 -13.59 6.62
CA ILE A 54 8.42 -12.69 6.74
C ILE A 54 7.65 -13.09 8.00
N PRO A 55 7.74 -12.33 9.10
CA PRO A 55 7.06 -12.68 10.34
C PRO A 55 5.55 -12.50 10.21
N ASP A 56 4.83 -13.62 10.18
CA ASP A 56 3.37 -13.67 10.09
C ASP A 56 2.67 -12.72 11.07
N LYS A 57 3.16 -12.68 12.32
CA LYS A 57 2.61 -11.82 13.36
C LYS A 57 2.61 -10.35 12.94
N VAL A 58 3.70 -9.85 12.35
CA VAL A 58 3.80 -8.45 11.91
C VAL A 58 2.90 -8.20 10.70
N VAL A 59 2.84 -9.12 9.74
CA VAL A 59 1.99 -8.98 8.55
C VAL A 59 0.52 -8.89 8.93
N TYR A 60 0.03 -9.80 9.76
CA TYR A 60 -1.38 -9.78 10.20
C TYR A 60 -1.70 -8.56 11.05
N THR A 61 -0.78 -8.12 11.91
CA THR A 61 -0.94 -6.86 12.66
C THR A 61 -0.99 -5.66 11.72
N GLY A 62 -0.14 -5.62 10.69
CA GLY A 62 -0.16 -4.57 9.67
C GLY A 62 -1.48 -4.55 8.87
N ILE A 63 -1.98 -5.72 8.46
CA ILE A 63 -3.28 -5.85 7.76
C ILE A 63 -4.41 -5.33 8.64
N PHE A 64 -4.45 -5.75 9.91
CA PHE A 64 -5.45 -5.30 10.85
C PHE A 64 -5.39 -3.79 11.06
N PHE A 65 -4.18 -3.24 11.24
CA PHE A 65 -3.97 -1.81 11.41
C PHE A 65 -4.47 -1.02 10.19
N VAL A 66 -4.12 -1.45 8.97
CA VAL A 66 -4.55 -0.78 7.72
C VAL A 66 -6.06 -0.83 7.58
N LEU A 67 -6.70 -1.97 7.78
CA LEU A 67 -8.16 -2.07 7.67
C LEU A 67 -8.88 -1.23 8.73
N PHE A 68 -8.43 -1.31 9.98
CA PHE A 68 -9.05 -0.58 11.09
C PHE A 68 -8.93 0.93 10.91
N SER A 69 -7.74 1.42 10.53
CA SER A 69 -7.52 2.84 10.26
C SER A 69 -8.33 3.34 9.07
N LEU A 70 -8.45 2.57 7.98
CA LEU A 70 -9.31 2.92 6.85
C LEU A 70 -10.79 3.06 7.26
N ILE A 71 -11.29 2.12 8.07
CA ILE A 71 -12.67 2.19 8.58
C ILE A 71 -12.88 3.46 9.40
N ILE A 72 -11.94 3.79 10.30
CA ILE A 72 -12.03 5.01 11.12
C ILE A 72 -11.99 6.26 10.25
N ILE A 73 -11.06 6.35 9.29
CA ILE A 73 -10.92 7.51 8.42
C ILE A 73 -12.22 7.72 7.63
N TYR A 74 -12.75 6.69 6.99
CA TYR A 74 -14.00 6.81 6.23
C TYR A 74 -15.22 7.11 7.11
N ALA A 75 -15.29 6.57 8.32
CA ALA A 75 -16.36 6.89 9.27
C ALA A 75 -16.32 8.37 9.71
N VAL A 76 -15.12 8.89 10.00
CA VAL A 76 -14.94 10.29 10.39
C VAL A 76 -15.20 11.22 9.21
N ASP A 77 -14.71 10.88 8.02
CA ASP A 77 -14.92 11.66 6.79
C ASP A 77 -16.41 11.74 6.44
N LEU A 78 -17.15 10.63 6.55
CA LEU A 78 -18.61 10.61 6.40
C LEU A 78 -19.34 11.46 7.44
N TYR A 79 -18.85 11.48 8.68
CA TYR A 79 -19.43 12.31 9.74
C TYR A 79 -19.22 13.80 9.44
N VAL A 80 -18.00 14.19 9.05
CA VAL A 80 -17.68 15.58 8.66
C VAL A 80 -18.51 15.99 7.45
N TYR A 81 -18.55 15.17 6.40
CA TYR A 81 -19.35 15.41 5.20
C TYR A 81 -20.85 15.57 5.51
N ARG A 82 -21.39 14.76 6.43
CA ARG A 82 -22.78 14.91 6.88
C ARG A 82 -23.01 16.24 7.59
N GLN A 83 -22.06 16.71 8.40
CA GLN A 83 -22.20 17.98 9.10
C GLN A 83 -22.14 19.17 8.13
N GLU A 84 -21.26 19.11 7.13
CA GLU A 84 -21.19 20.12 6.06
C GLU A 84 -22.48 20.17 5.23
N LEU A 85 -23.10 19.03 4.96
CA LEU A 85 -24.42 18.99 4.30
C LEU A 85 -25.53 19.60 5.17
N LEU A 86 -25.42 19.60 6.49
CA LEU A 86 -26.48 20.09 7.38
C LEU A 86 -26.30 21.54 7.82
N SER A 87 -25.12 22.14 7.60
CA SER A 87 -24.79 23.49 8.05
C SER A 87 -25.58 24.57 7.31
N ASP A 88 -25.68 24.45 5.98
CA ASP A 88 -26.24 25.49 5.14
C ASP A 88 -27.60 25.12 4.54
N SER A 89 -28.42 26.12 4.23
CA SER A 89 -29.70 25.93 3.52
C SER A 89 -29.51 25.18 2.19
N PHE A 90 -28.41 25.44 1.48
CA PHE A 90 -28.05 24.72 0.26
C PHE A 90 -27.68 23.25 0.54
N GLY A 91 -26.92 22.98 1.60
CA GLY A 91 -26.53 21.62 1.99
C GLY A 91 -27.74 20.73 2.27
N LYS A 92 -28.80 21.27 2.88
CA LYS A 92 -30.04 20.52 3.13
C LYS A 92 -30.72 20.06 1.84
N TYR A 93 -30.66 20.86 0.77
CA TYR A 93 -31.14 20.44 -0.55
C TYR A 93 -30.26 19.33 -1.14
N LEU A 94 -28.94 19.39 -0.97
CA LEU A 94 -28.03 18.32 -1.39
C LEU A 94 -28.28 17.01 -0.61
N TYR A 95 -28.57 17.11 0.69
CA TYR A 95 -28.95 15.96 1.49
C TYR A 95 -30.24 15.31 0.96
N GLN A 96 -31.26 16.11 0.65
CA GLN A 96 -32.52 15.62 0.04
C GLN A 96 -32.32 15.05 -1.36
N ALA A 97 -31.41 15.62 -2.15
CA ALA A 97 -31.02 15.11 -3.46
C ALA A 97 -30.24 13.78 -3.41
N GLY A 98 -29.93 13.28 -2.21
CA GLY A 98 -29.34 11.96 -2.01
C GLY A 98 -27.80 11.92 -2.07
N PHE A 99 -27.12 13.08 -1.98
CA PHE A 99 -25.66 13.14 -1.99
C PHE A 99 -25.02 12.35 -0.84
N TRP A 100 -25.68 12.29 0.33
CA TRP A 100 -25.22 11.45 1.45
C TRP A 100 -25.22 9.95 1.10
N ASN A 101 -26.26 9.47 0.43
CA ASN A 101 -26.34 8.08 -0.02
C ASN A 101 -25.27 7.79 -1.08
N GLN A 102 -25.02 8.73 -1.99
CA GLN A 102 -23.97 8.59 -3.00
C GLN A 102 -22.58 8.51 -2.34
N ALA A 103 -22.30 9.36 -1.34
CA ALA A 103 -21.06 9.32 -0.59
C ALA A 103 -20.88 7.96 0.11
N LEU A 104 -21.90 7.48 0.84
CA LEU A 104 -21.88 6.16 1.47
C LEU A 104 -21.58 5.03 0.48
N VAL A 105 -22.30 4.99 -0.65
CA VAL A 105 -22.06 3.99 -1.69
C VAL A 105 -20.65 4.11 -2.26
N GLY A 106 -20.13 5.34 -2.38
CA GLY A 106 -18.75 5.61 -2.79
C GLY A 106 -17.72 4.98 -1.86
N TYR A 107 -17.80 5.25 -0.56
CA TYR A 107 -16.87 4.66 0.42
C TYR A 107 -16.98 3.13 0.48
N MET A 108 -18.21 2.59 0.41
CA MET A 108 -18.42 1.14 0.36
C MET A 108 -17.75 0.52 -0.88
N LYS A 109 -17.94 1.13 -2.06
CA LYS A 109 -17.28 0.69 -3.29
C LYS A 109 -15.77 0.74 -3.17
N ASN A 110 -15.20 1.79 -2.56
CA ASN A 110 -13.76 1.92 -2.37
C ASN A 110 -13.20 0.83 -1.46
N ILE A 111 -13.86 0.51 -0.33
CA ILE A 111 -13.45 -0.60 0.54
C ILE A 111 -13.51 -1.94 -0.20
N ILE A 112 -14.60 -2.20 -0.92
CA ILE A 112 -14.76 -3.44 -1.69
C ILE A 112 -13.69 -3.54 -2.77
N PHE A 113 -13.38 -2.44 -3.45
CA PHE A 113 -12.34 -2.39 -4.47
C PHE A 113 -10.95 -2.61 -3.88
N LEU A 114 -10.63 -2.00 -2.74
CA LEU A 114 -9.37 -2.22 -2.02
C LEU A 114 -9.22 -3.68 -1.60
N LEU A 115 -10.25 -4.27 -0.98
CA LEU A 115 -10.25 -5.69 -0.62
C LEU A 115 -10.10 -6.57 -1.85
N GLY A 116 -10.90 -6.33 -2.89
CA GLY A 116 -10.83 -7.06 -4.16
C GLY A 116 -9.44 -6.99 -4.79
N SER A 117 -8.83 -5.82 -4.81
CA SER A 117 -7.46 -5.63 -5.30
C SER A 117 -6.43 -6.44 -4.51
N SER A 118 -6.61 -6.54 -3.20
CA SER A 118 -5.74 -7.29 -2.29
C SER A 118 -5.86 -8.79 -2.52
N PHE A 119 -7.08 -9.28 -2.74
CA PHE A 119 -7.32 -10.66 -3.12
C PHE A 119 -6.73 -10.98 -4.49
N VAL A 120 -6.84 -10.09 -5.48
CA VAL A 120 -6.26 -10.30 -6.81
C VAL A 120 -4.75 -10.51 -6.74
N ILE A 121 -4.02 -9.68 -6.00
CA ILE A 121 -2.56 -9.84 -5.85
C ILE A 121 -2.21 -11.11 -5.07
N SER A 122 -2.91 -11.35 -3.97
CA SER A 122 -2.69 -12.54 -3.15
C SER A 122 -2.91 -13.81 -3.97
N LEU A 123 -3.97 -13.84 -4.79
CA LEU A 123 -4.27 -14.93 -5.72
C LEU A 123 -3.20 -15.06 -6.81
N PHE A 124 -2.69 -13.95 -7.35
CA PHE A 124 -1.59 -13.97 -8.32
C PHE A 124 -0.34 -14.65 -7.74
N PHE A 125 0.06 -14.28 -6.53
CA PHE A 125 1.19 -14.90 -5.85
C PHE A 125 0.92 -16.36 -5.47
N PHE A 126 -0.30 -16.69 -5.06
CA PHE A 126 -0.69 -18.06 -4.78
C PHE A 126 -0.63 -18.94 -6.05
N ALA A 127 -1.08 -18.42 -7.20
CA ALA A 127 -0.99 -19.10 -8.48
C ALA A 127 0.47 -19.36 -8.88
N LEU A 128 1.38 -18.39 -8.65
CA LEU A 128 2.82 -18.58 -8.87
C LEU A 128 3.40 -19.71 -8.00
N ILE A 129 3.03 -19.77 -6.72
CA ILE A 129 3.48 -20.85 -5.82
C ILE A 129 2.97 -22.21 -6.31
N TRP A 130 1.70 -22.27 -6.72
CA TRP A 130 1.09 -23.51 -7.19
C TRP A 130 1.76 -24.02 -8.48
N ILE A 131 2.01 -23.13 -9.45
CA ILE A 131 2.68 -23.45 -10.72
C ILE A 131 4.14 -23.88 -10.48
N THR A 132 4.87 -23.19 -9.59
CA THR A 132 6.28 -23.48 -9.29
C THR A 132 6.47 -24.62 -8.28
N LYS A 133 5.38 -25.25 -7.82
CA LYS A 133 5.38 -26.28 -6.76
C LYS A 133 6.12 -25.84 -5.48
N GLY A 134 5.99 -24.56 -5.13
CA GLY A 134 6.63 -23.97 -3.95
C GLY A 134 8.15 -23.80 -4.03
N ARG A 135 8.77 -24.00 -5.21
CA ARG A 135 10.22 -23.82 -5.39
C ARG A 135 10.63 -22.38 -5.68
N GLY A 136 9.72 -21.58 -6.23
CA GLY A 136 10.02 -20.21 -6.67
C GLY A 136 9.84 -19.14 -5.61
N MET A 137 8.80 -19.26 -4.77
CA MET A 137 8.37 -18.19 -3.88
C MET A 137 7.77 -18.73 -2.59
N GLY A 138 7.96 -18.02 -1.47
CA GLY A 138 7.50 -18.43 -0.16
C GLY A 138 6.03 -18.09 0.09
N GLY A 139 5.35 -18.86 0.95
CA GLY A 139 3.98 -18.55 1.35
C GLY A 139 3.82 -17.21 2.09
N GLY A 140 4.91 -16.66 2.64
CA GLY A 140 4.92 -15.32 3.25
C GLY A 140 4.66 -14.20 2.24
N ASP A 141 5.14 -14.35 0.99
CA ASP A 141 4.99 -13.35 -0.06
C ASP A 141 3.52 -13.17 -0.49
N VAL A 142 2.69 -14.22 -0.38
CA VAL A 142 1.23 -14.14 -0.60
C VAL A 142 0.58 -13.20 0.41
N LYS A 143 0.95 -13.33 1.68
CA LYS A 143 0.41 -12.50 2.77
C LYS A 143 0.91 -11.07 2.67
N LEU A 144 2.18 -10.89 2.31
CA LEU A 144 2.76 -9.58 2.01
C LEU A 144 2.06 -8.91 0.83
N GLY A 145 1.76 -9.68 -0.22
CA GLY A 145 0.99 -9.21 -1.37
C GLY A 145 -0.41 -8.73 -1.01
N PHE A 146 -1.08 -9.39 -0.06
CA PHE A 146 -2.36 -8.91 0.46
C PHE A 146 -2.23 -7.57 1.20
N LEU A 147 -1.22 -7.41 2.06
CA LEU A 147 -0.95 -6.16 2.78
C LEU A 147 -0.63 -5.01 1.80
N ILE A 148 0.22 -5.27 0.82
CA ILE A 148 0.58 -4.30 -0.23
C ILE A 148 -0.64 -3.94 -1.08
N GLY A 149 -1.49 -4.93 -1.36
CA GLY A 149 -2.74 -4.75 -2.06
C GLY A 149 -3.69 -3.81 -1.35
N LEU A 150 -3.78 -3.93 -0.02
CA LEU A 150 -4.61 -3.07 0.82
C LEU A 150 -4.05 -1.65 0.92
N PHE A 151 -2.73 -1.51 0.89
CA PHE A 151 -2.05 -0.24 1.04
C PHE A 151 -2.09 0.62 -0.23
N ASN A 152 -1.80 0.06 -1.41
CA ASN A 152 -1.74 0.86 -2.65
C ASN A 152 -3.05 0.87 -3.43
N GLY A 153 -3.82 -0.22 -3.40
CA GLY A 153 -4.99 -0.38 -4.28
C GLY A 153 -4.62 -0.47 -5.77
N LEU A 154 -5.63 -0.76 -6.61
CA LEU A 154 -5.46 -0.76 -8.07
C LEU A 154 -5.60 0.65 -8.64
N PRO A 155 -4.80 1.04 -9.66
CA PRO A 155 -3.86 0.22 -10.44
C PRO A 155 -2.44 0.12 -9.86
N LEU A 156 -2.13 0.88 -8.80
CA LEU A 156 -0.78 1.02 -8.23
C LEU A 156 -0.16 -0.32 -7.80
N ASN A 157 -0.99 -1.27 -7.38
CA ASN A 157 -0.63 -2.65 -7.11
C ASN A 157 0.18 -3.33 -8.24
N PHE A 158 -0.17 -3.09 -9.51
CA PHE A 158 0.60 -3.65 -10.63
C PHE A 158 1.96 -2.99 -10.77
N VAL A 159 2.03 -1.68 -10.55
CA VAL A 159 3.29 -0.92 -10.56
C VAL A 159 4.19 -1.40 -9.43
N ALA A 160 3.64 -1.64 -8.23
CA ALA A 160 4.38 -2.15 -7.08
C ALA A 160 5.02 -3.51 -7.37
N ILE A 161 4.26 -4.45 -7.94
CA ILE A 161 4.76 -5.77 -8.30
C ILE A 161 5.82 -5.67 -9.40
N PHE A 162 5.55 -4.90 -10.45
CA PHE A 162 6.49 -4.69 -11.54
C PHE A 162 7.83 -4.11 -11.06
N LEU A 163 7.78 -3.05 -10.25
CA LEU A 163 8.97 -2.46 -9.65
C LEU A 163 9.67 -3.42 -8.70
N GLY A 164 8.93 -4.23 -7.95
CA GLY A 164 9.50 -5.28 -7.09
C GLY A 164 10.31 -6.31 -7.88
N PHE A 165 9.75 -6.82 -8.99
CA PHE A 165 10.47 -7.72 -9.90
C PHE A 165 11.67 -7.05 -10.56
N LEU A 166 11.53 -5.79 -11.01
CA LEU A 166 12.60 -5.05 -11.65
C LEU A 166 13.78 -4.82 -10.68
N LEU A 167 13.51 -4.31 -9.49
CA LEU A 167 14.53 -4.07 -8.46
C LEU A 167 15.20 -5.37 -8.02
N GLY A 168 14.41 -6.43 -7.81
CA GLY A 168 14.94 -7.75 -7.49
C GLY A 168 15.83 -8.31 -8.59
N ALA A 169 15.43 -8.17 -9.86
CA ALA A 169 16.21 -8.62 -11.01
C ALA A 169 17.53 -7.84 -11.13
N VAL A 170 17.49 -6.51 -11.07
CA VAL A 170 18.70 -5.66 -11.13
C VAL A 170 19.66 -6.02 -10.00
N TYR A 171 19.16 -6.14 -8.77
CA TYR A 171 19.98 -6.51 -7.62
C TYR A 171 20.63 -7.89 -7.78
N SER A 172 19.86 -8.87 -8.27
CA SER A 172 20.35 -10.23 -8.52
C SER A 172 21.45 -10.25 -9.57
N VAL A 173 21.26 -9.54 -10.69
CA VAL A 173 22.26 -9.43 -11.77
C VAL A 173 23.54 -8.77 -11.26
N VAL A 174 23.44 -7.68 -10.51
CA VAL A 174 24.61 -6.99 -9.93
C VAL A 174 25.40 -7.92 -9.01
N LEU A 175 24.74 -8.69 -8.13
CA LEU A 175 25.43 -9.63 -7.24
C LEU A 175 26.14 -10.77 -7.98
N VAL A 176 25.56 -11.25 -9.08
CA VAL A 176 26.17 -12.28 -9.93
C VAL A 176 27.39 -11.71 -10.67
N VAL A 177 27.28 -10.50 -11.22
CA VAL A 177 28.39 -9.81 -11.90
C VAL A 177 29.55 -9.54 -10.93
N LEU A 178 29.25 -9.14 -9.69
CA LEU A 178 30.25 -8.95 -8.64
C LEU A 178 30.78 -10.26 -8.05
N ARG A 179 30.33 -11.42 -8.56
CA ARG A 179 30.68 -12.77 -8.08
C ARG A 179 30.46 -12.98 -6.57
N LYS A 180 29.58 -12.17 -5.96
CA LYS A 180 29.22 -12.28 -4.55
C LYS A 180 28.17 -13.35 -4.28
N LYS A 181 27.40 -13.73 -5.30
CA LYS A 181 26.41 -14.81 -5.27
C LYS A 181 26.44 -15.62 -6.56
N SER A 182 26.05 -16.89 -6.45
CA SER A 182 25.85 -17.79 -7.58
C SER A 182 24.43 -17.66 -8.16
N LEU A 183 24.22 -18.07 -9.42
CA LEU A 183 22.88 -18.15 -10.02
C LEU A 183 21.92 -19.10 -9.29
N ARG A 184 22.44 -19.94 -8.38
CA ARG A 184 21.65 -20.89 -7.58
C ARG A 184 21.28 -20.34 -6.20
N ASP A 185 21.81 -19.20 -5.80
CA ASP A 185 21.56 -18.64 -4.48
C ASP A 185 20.18 -18.00 -4.44
N THR A 186 19.40 -18.34 -3.42
CA THR A 186 18.09 -17.73 -3.19
C THR A 186 18.25 -16.28 -2.70
N ILE A 187 17.37 -15.41 -3.20
CA ILE A 187 17.29 -14.01 -2.81
C ILE A 187 15.86 -13.79 -2.32
N ALA A 188 15.72 -13.19 -1.14
CA ALA A 188 14.42 -12.83 -0.60
C ALA A 188 13.76 -11.79 -1.51
N PHE A 189 12.54 -12.10 -1.98
CA PHE A 189 11.78 -11.22 -2.88
C PHE A 189 11.03 -10.12 -2.11
N GLY A 190 10.59 -10.44 -0.89
CA GLY A 190 9.84 -9.54 -0.02
C GLY A 190 10.41 -8.12 0.14
N PRO A 191 11.73 -7.86 0.27
CA PRO A 191 12.21 -6.51 0.51
C PRO A 191 12.10 -5.67 -0.77
N PHE A 192 12.31 -6.28 -1.94
CA PHE A 192 12.14 -5.60 -3.23
C PHE A 192 10.67 -5.32 -3.52
N LEU A 193 9.78 -6.24 -3.15
CA LEU A 193 8.35 -6.03 -3.27
C LEU A 193 7.87 -4.86 -2.39
N ILE A 194 8.37 -4.76 -1.16
CA ILE A 194 8.07 -3.63 -0.26
C ILE A 194 8.64 -2.31 -0.82
N LEU A 195 9.87 -2.31 -1.33
CA LEU A 195 10.45 -1.13 -1.99
C LEU A 195 9.62 -0.71 -3.21
N GLY A 196 9.23 -1.66 -4.06
CA GLY A 196 8.36 -1.42 -5.20
C GLY A 196 7.01 -0.83 -4.77
N SER A 197 6.43 -1.32 -3.68
CA SER A 197 5.22 -0.76 -3.06
C SER A 197 5.41 0.69 -2.62
N VAL A 198 6.48 1.02 -1.89
CA VAL A 198 6.72 2.39 -1.42
C VAL A 198 6.94 3.34 -2.60
N ILE A 199 7.67 2.91 -3.63
CA ILE A 199 7.88 3.71 -4.84
C ILE A 199 6.57 3.90 -5.61
N ALA A 200 5.75 2.85 -5.74
CA ALA A 200 4.44 2.93 -6.38
C ALA A 200 3.46 3.83 -5.60
N PHE A 201 3.53 3.85 -4.27
CA PHE A 201 2.75 4.78 -3.46
C PHE A 201 3.14 6.25 -3.72
N LEU A 202 4.43 6.53 -3.83
CA LEU A 202 4.95 7.89 -4.00
C LEU A 202 4.75 8.43 -5.42
N TRP A 203 5.09 7.63 -6.44
CA TRP A 203 5.16 8.08 -7.84
C TRP A 203 4.30 7.25 -8.79
N GLY A 204 3.60 6.23 -8.31
CA GLY A 204 2.88 5.32 -9.19
C GLY A 204 1.76 5.99 -9.98
N GLN A 205 1.11 7.03 -9.45
CA GLN A 205 0.12 7.78 -10.20
C GLN A 205 0.73 8.54 -11.38
N GLU A 206 1.91 9.15 -11.19
CA GLU A 206 2.65 9.82 -12.25
C GLU A 206 3.14 8.83 -13.30
N LEU A 207 3.62 7.65 -12.88
CA LEU A 207 4.05 6.57 -13.77
C LEU A 207 2.90 6.04 -14.64
N VAL A 208 1.72 5.84 -14.04
CA VAL A 208 0.52 5.39 -14.77
C VAL A 208 0.09 6.46 -15.76
N ASN A 209 0.07 7.73 -15.35
CA ASN A 209 -0.29 8.85 -16.23
C ASN A 209 0.70 8.99 -17.39
N TRP A 210 2.00 8.84 -17.14
CA TRP A 210 3.04 8.83 -18.18
C TRP A 210 2.82 7.68 -19.16
N TYR A 211 2.58 6.46 -18.67
CA TYR A 211 2.34 5.30 -19.53
C TYR A 211 1.10 5.47 -20.42
N ILE A 212 -0.01 5.95 -19.86
CA ILE A 212 -1.24 6.23 -20.63
C ILE A 212 -1.01 7.38 -21.61
N GLY A 213 -0.25 8.41 -21.22
CA GLY A 213 0.09 9.54 -22.05
C GLY A 213 0.98 9.19 -23.24
N VAL A 214 1.82 8.15 -23.13
CA VAL A 214 2.63 7.63 -24.25
C VAL A 214 1.79 6.80 -25.23
N ILE A 215 0.70 6.19 -24.76
CA ILE A 215 -0.19 5.35 -25.60
C ILE A 215 -1.22 6.19 -26.37
N ARG A 216 -1.54 7.40 -25.88
CA ARG A 216 -2.44 8.35 -26.53
C ARG A 216 -1.73 9.19 -27.58
#